data_AF-A0A929V0J0-F1
#
_entry.id   AF-A0A929V0J0-F1
#
_cell.length_a   1.000
_cell.length_b   1.000
_cell.length_c   1.000
_cell.angle_alpha   90.00
_cell.angle_beta   90.00
_cell.angle_gamma   90.00
#
_symmetry.space_group_name_H-M   'P 1'
#
loop_
_entity.id
_entity.type
_entity.pdbx_description
1 polymer ?
#
loop_
_entity_poly.entity_id
_entity_poly.type
_entity_poly.pdbx_seq_one_letter_code
_entity_poly.pdbx_strand_id
1 'polypeptide(L)'
;MIILNKAEVEKIANSFNFDEKLTFVNVIDFEPDCKIYKLKNNTGDNYILICRDYQFDDMDAEERIFANELGITILDRFKCNHDYFFSSKKFDNFEYVFSLARIA
;
A
#
# COMPACT_ATOMS: atom_id res chain seq x y z
N MET A 1 -11.39 -3.29 -6.70
CA MET A 1 -9.97 -3.70 -6.77
C MET A 1 -9.73 -5.21 -6.49
N ILE A 2 -8.77 -5.85 -7.16
CA ILE A 2 -8.35 -7.25 -6.91
C ILE A 2 -7.33 -7.31 -5.75
N ILE A 3 -7.35 -8.37 -4.94
CA ILE A 3 -6.33 -8.62 -3.92
C ILE A 3 -5.03 -9.11 -4.57
N LEU A 4 -3.94 -8.41 -4.30
CA LEU A 4 -2.60 -8.76 -4.77
C LEU A 4 -2.09 -10.03 -4.09
N ASN A 5 -1.31 -10.82 -4.84
CA ASN A 5 -0.66 -11.98 -4.24
C ASN A 5 0.56 -11.56 -3.39
N LYS A 6 1.02 -12.47 -2.52
CA LYS A 6 2.17 -12.25 -1.63
C LYS A 6 3.40 -11.69 -2.35
N ALA A 7 3.80 -12.29 -3.47
CA ALA A 7 5.03 -11.92 -4.17
C ALA A 7 4.95 -10.51 -4.77
N GLU A 8 3.77 -10.13 -5.28
CA GLU A 8 3.50 -8.78 -5.76
C GLU A 8 3.56 -7.77 -4.62
N VAL A 9 2.88 -8.04 -3.50
CA VAL A 9 2.87 -7.16 -2.32
C VAL A 9 4.29 -6.94 -1.80
N GLU A 10 5.07 -8.00 -1.63
CA GLU A 10 6.46 -7.88 -1.16
C GLU A 10 7.32 -7.12 -2.17
N LYS A 11 7.15 -7.34 -3.47
CA LYS A 11 7.91 -6.59 -4.49
C LYS A 11 7.63 -5.08 -4.43
N ILE A 12 6.37 -4.68 -4.26
CA ILE A 12 5.97 -3.28 -4.15
C ILE A 12 6.47 -2.68 -2.83
N ALA A 13 6.25 -3.38 -1.71
CA ALA A 13 6.67 -2.92 -0.40
C ALA A 13 8.20 -2.69 -0.35
N ASN A 14 8.97 -3.55 -1.01
CA ASN A 14 10.43 -3.43 -1.09
C ASN A 14 10.92 -2.55 -2.26
N SER A 15 10.03 -1.94 -3.06
CA SER A 15 10.42 -0.92 -4.06
C SER A 15 10.45 0.49 -3.50
N PHE A 16 9.84 0.72 -2.33
CA PHE A 16 10.00 1.96 -1.59
C PHE A 16 11.45 2.15 -1.19
N ASN A 17 11.90 3.40 -1.07
CA ASN A 17 13.25 3.72 -0.61
C ASN A 17 13.36 3.45 0.90
N PHE A 18 13.42 2.17 1.24
CA PHE A 18 13.30 1.66 2.59
C PHE A 18 14.34 0.55 2.80
N ASP A 19 15.25 0.76 3.75
CA ASP A 19 16.44 -0.08 3.96
C ASP A 19 16.14 -1.47 4.52
N GLU A 20 14.91 -1.73 4.94
CA GLU A 20 14.52 -2.98 5.58
C GLU A 20 13.65 -3.84 4.66
N LYS A 21 13.90 -5.15 4.68
CA LYS A 21 13.10 -6.11 3.92
C LYS A 21 11.75 -6.34 4.59
N LEU A 22 10.68 -5.99 3.88
CA LEU A 22 9.30 -6.21 4.33
C LEU A 22 8.78 -7.57 3.83
N THR A 23 8.15 -8.29 4.76
CA THR A 23 7.52 -9.59 4.51
C THR A 23 6.02 -9.52 4.72
N PHE A 24 5.26 -10.10 3.79
CA PHE A 24 3.80 -10.10 3.84
C PHE A 24 3.28 -10.98 4.97
N VAL A 25 2.30 -10.46 5.71
CA VAL A 25 1.64 -11.15 6.82
C VAL A 25 0.20 -11.50 6.45
N ASN A 26 -0.61 -10.50 6.15
CA ASN A 26 -2.03 -10.69 5.82
C ASN A 26 -2.59 -9.49 5.05
N VAL A 27 -3.75 -9.65 4.43
CA VAL A 27 -4.53 -8.58 3.79
C VAL A 27 -5.80 -8.32 4.58
N ILE A 28 -6.19 -7.04 4.64
CA ILE A 28 -7.52 -6.59 5.06
C ILE A 28 -8.23 -6.09 3.81
N ASP A 29 -9.38 -6.67 3.54
CA ASP A 29 -10.33 -6.17 2.56
C ASP A 29 -11.14 -5.04 3.21
N PHE A 30 -10.63 -3.80 3.11
CA PHE A 30 -11.17 -2.66 3.83
C PHE A 30 -12.40 -2.08 3.12
N GLU A 31 -12.24 -1.72 1.85
CA GLU A 31 -13.32 -1.17 1.01
C GLU A 31 -13.20 -1.69 -0.43
N PRO A 32 -14.25 -1.58 -1.27
CA PRO A 32 -14.21 -2.07 -2.65
C PRO A 32 -12.99 -1.59 -3.47
N ASP A 33 -12.58 -0.35 -3.23
CA ASP A 33 -11.48 0.41 -3.85
C ASP A 33 -10.18 0.42 -3.02
N CYS A 34 -10.24 0.11 -1.71
CA CYS A 34 -9.08 0.12 -0.81
C CYS A 34 -8.73 -1.27 -0.25
N LYS A 35 -7.46 -1.68 -0.37
CA LYS A 35 -6.92 -2.90 0.26
C LYS A 35 -5.71 -2.57 1.10
N ILE A 36 -5.64 -3.13 2.30
CA ILE A 36 -4.54 -2.90 3.24
C ILE A 36 -3.76 -4.19 3.44
N TYR A 37 -2.47 -4.18 3.16
CA TYR A 37 -1.59 -5.32 3.33
C TYR A 37 -0.72 -5.12 4.57
N LYS A 38 -0.85 -6.00 5.55
CA LYS A 38 0.01 -6.04 6.73
C LYS A 38 1.36 -6.65 6.36
N LEU A 39 2.40 -5.97 6.78
CA LEU A 39 3.79 -6.29 6.53
C LEU A 39 4.55 -6.26 7.85
N LYS A 40 5.67 -6.96 7.90
CA LYS A 40 6.63 -6.86 9.00
C LYS A 40 8.05 -6.86 8.46
N ASN A 41 8.94 -6.19 9.15
CA ASN A 41 10.37 -6.31 8.90
C ASN A 41 10.96 -7.51 9.69
N ASN A 42 12.27 -7.67 9.60
CA ASN A 42 13.00 -8.70 10.33
C ASN A 42 13.25 -8.36 11.81
N THR A 43 13.13 -7.10 12.22
CA THR A 43 13.31 -6.65 13.61
C THR A 43 12.04 -6.76 14.45
N GLY A 44 10.89 -7.04 13.82
CA GLY A 44 9.59 -7.23 14.47
C GLY A 44 8.67 -6.02 14.42
N ASP A 45 9.06 -4.94 13.74
CA ASP A 45 8.19 -3.80 13.51
C ASP A 45 7.12 -4.11 12.46
N ASN A 46 5.94 -3.53 12.69
CA ASN A 46 4.78 -3.75 11.84
C ASN A 46 4.61 -2.58 10.88
N TYR A 47 4.25 -2.92 9.64
CA TYR A 47 4.01 -1.98 8.57
C TYR A 47 2.70 -2.31 7.89
N ILE A 48 2.15 -1.33 7.19
CA ILE A 48 1.02 -1.51 6.29
C ILE A 48 1.34 -0.90 4.94
N LEU A 49 0.97 -1.61 3.88
CA LEU A 49 0.93 -1.09 2.53
C LEU A 49 -0.54 -0.92 2.16
N ILE A 50 -0.95 0.32 1.95
CA ILE A 50 -2.31 0.67 1.54
C ILE A 50 -2.29 0.81 0.03
N CYS A 51 -3.14 0.04 -0.65
CA CYS A 51 -3.35 0.13 -2.08
C CYS A 51 -4.76 0.65 -2.34
N ARG A 52 -4.90 1.60 -3.24
CA ARG A 52 -6.19 2.19 -3.63
C ARG A 52 -6.25 2.39 -5.13
N ASP A 53 -7.41 2.13 -5.73
CA ASP A 53 -7.72 2.77 -7.01
C ASP A 53 -8.01 4.26 -6.76
N TYR A 54 -7.42 5.14 -7.56
CA TYR A 54 -7.39 6.57 -7.25
C TYR A 54 -8.27 7.35 -8.23
N GLN A 55 -9.36 7.91 -7.70
CA GLN A 55 -10.15 9.01 -8.26
C GLN A 55 -10.16 10.25 -7.34
N PHE A 56 -9.40 10.25 -6.23
CA PHE A 56 -9.60 11.20 -5.13
C PHE A 56 -8.83 12.52 -5.32
N ASP A 57 -9.53 13.66 -5.29
CA ASP A 57 -8.96 15.00 -5.54
C ASP A 57 -8.27 15.65 -4.30
N ASP A 58 -8.25 15.02 -3.12
CA ASP A 58 -7.77 15.68 -1.89
C ASP A 58 -6.85 14.81 -1.02
N MET A 59 -5.54 14.86 -1.34
CA MET A 59 -4.47 14.11 -0.66
C MET A 59 -4.28 14.53 0.82
N ASP A 60 -4.60 15.78 1.15
CA ASP A 60 -4.43 16.35 2.49
C ASP A 60 -5.50 15.84 3.46
N ALA A 61 -6.73 15.67 2.99
CA ALA A 61 -7.81 15.09 3.78
C ALA A 61 -7.49 13.65 4.21
N GLU A 62 -6.91 12.89 3.29
CA GLU A 62 -6.54 11.51 3.52
C GLU A 62 -5.42 11.38 4.57
N GLU A 63 -4.37 12.21 4.45
CA GLU A 63 -3.28 12.22 5.44
C GLU A 63 -3.80 12.50 6.84
N ARG A 64 -4.77 13.41 6.96
CA ARG A 64 -5.42 13.71 8.24
C ARG A 64 -6.21 12.54 8.79
N ILE A 65 -6.94 11.80 7.95
CA ILE A 65 -7.67 10.59 8.41
C ILE A 65 -6.68 9.53 8.89
N PHE A 66 -5.62 9.25 8.12
CA PHE A 66 -4.60 8.29 8.54
C PHE A 66 -3.93 8.68 9.85
N ALA A 67 -3.48 9.92 9.97
CA ALA A 67 -2.77 10.38 11.15
C ALA A 67 -3.69 10.51 12.37
N ASN A 68 -4.86 11.16 12.21
CA ASN A 68 -5.70 11.56 13.35
C ASN A 68 -6.71 10.49 13.76
N GLU A 69 -7.27 9.73 12.81
CA GLU A 69 -8.29 8.72 13.12
C GLU A 69 -7.70 7.33 13.28
N LEU A 70 -6.70 6.99 12.47
CA LEU A 70 -6.14 5.65 12.44
C LEU A 70 -4.77 5.53 13.14
N GLY A 71 -4.14 6.65 13.52
CA GLY A 71 -2.81 6.65 14.16
C GLY A 71 -1.70 6.14 13.24
N ILE A 72 -1.91 6.19 11.92
CA ILE A 72 -1.02 5.68 10.89
C ILE A 72 -0.16 6.84 10.36
N THR A 73 1.16 6.69 10.41
CA THR A 73 2.09 7.65 9.79
C THR A 73 2.55 7.12 8.45
N ILE A 74 2.17 7.80 7.36
CA ILE A 74 2.58 7.47 6.00
C ILE A 74 4.07 7.80 5.85
N LEU A 75 4.87 6.79 5.51
CA LEU A 75 6.31 6.92 5.28
C LEU A 75 6.62 7.40 3.87
N ASP A 76 5.94 6.81 2.88
CA ASP A 76 6.16 7.14 1.48
C ASP A 76 4.93 6.76 0.64
N ARG A 77 4.76 7.43 -0.50
CA ARG A 77 3.66 7.20 -1.44
C ARG A 77 4.19 7.05 -2.86
N PHE A 78 3.73 6.02 -3.54
CA PHE A 78 4.05 5.76 -4.93
C PHE A 78 2.77 5.72 -5.78
N LYS A 79 2.72 6.53 -6.83
CA LYS A 79 1.68 6.47 -7.85
C LYS A 79 2.15 5.56 -9.00
N CYS A 80 1.32 4.60 -9.40
CA CYS A 80 1.65 3.70 -10.49
C CYS A 80 0.65 3.85 -11.63
N ASN A 81 1.15 4.24 -12.81
CA ASN A 81 0.42 4.14 -14.07
C ASN A 81 0.81 2.83 -14.76
N HIS A 82 -0.17 2.23 -15.46
CA HIS A 82 -0.31 0.87 -16.00
C HIS A 82 0.92 0.03 -16.44
N ASP A 83 2.13 0.57 -16.53
CA ASP A 83 3.26 -0.07 -17.20
C ASP A 83 4.40 -0.58 -16.30
N TYR A 84 4.52 -0.14 -15.04
CA TYR A 84 5.81 -0.31 -14.39
C TYR A 84 6.12 -1.71 -13.84
N PHE A 85 5.18 -2.49 -13.28
CA PHE A 85 5.60 -3.69 -12.54
C PHE A 85 4.61 -4.86 -12.37
N PHE A 86 3.77 -5.25 -13.34
CA PHE A 86 2.87 -6.39 -13.09
C PHE A 86 2.77 -7.39 -14.24
N SER A 87 3.11 -8.65 -13.97
CA SER A 87 2.77 -9.81 -14.82
C SER A 87 1.26 -10.09 -14.85
N SER A 88 0.47 -9.38 -14.03
CA SER A 88 -0.98 -9.35 -14.08
C SER A 88 -1.45 -8.28 -15.09
N LYS A 89 -1.71 -8.69 -16.33
CA LYS A 89 -2.38 -7.87 -17.38
C LYS A 89 -3.87 -7.58 -17.06
N LYS A 90 -4.24 -7.48 -15.79
CA LYS A 90 -5.64 -7.38 -15.33
C LYS A 90 -5.84 -6.34 -14.22
N PHE A 91 -5.01 -5.31 -14.18
CA PHE A 91 -5.40 -4.11 -13.45
C PHE A 91 -6.33 -3.31 -14.35
N ASP A 92 -7.49 -2.97 -13.80
CA ASP A 92 -8.54 -2.17 -14.40
C ASP A 92 -7.99 -0.81 -14.91
N ASN A 93 -8.71 -0.06 -15.72
CA ASN A 93 -8.20 1.19 -16.37
C ASN A 93 -7.90 2.35 -15.40
N PHE A 94 -7.83 2.09 -14.10
CA PHE A 94 -7.61 3.06 -13.03
C PHE A 94 -6.12 3.17 -12.64
N GLU A 95 -5.70 4.36 -12.20
CA GLU A 95 -4.40 4.56 -11.56
C GLU A 95 -4.45 4.01 -10.14
N TYR A 96 -3.36 3.36 -9.69
CA TYR A 96 -3.27 2.83 -8.34
C TYR A 96 -2.25 3.60 -7.51
N VAL A 97 -2.64 3.94 -6.28
CA VAL A 97 -1.76 4.62 -5.32
C VAL A 97 -1.43 3.65 -4.19
N PHE A 98 -0.13 3.51 -3.96
CA PHE A 98 0.42 2.72 -2.87
C PHE A 98 1.00 3.65 -1.81
N SER A 99 0.58 3.48 -0.56
CA SER A 99 1.13 4.22 0.58
C SER A 99 1.70 3.23 1.59
N LEU A 100 2.98 3.37 1.92
CA LEU A 100 3.63 2.57 2.96
C LEU A 100 3.57 3.35 4.27
N ALA A 101 3.22 2.68 5.37
CA ALA A 101 3.22 3.26 6.69
C ALA A 101 3.78 2.29 7.73
N ARG A 102 4.44 2.83 8.77
CA ARG A 102 4.78 2.08 9.98
C ARG A 102 3.63 2.21 10.97
N ILE A 103 3.31 1.12 11.65
CA ILE A 103 2.33 1.08 12.72
C ILE A 103 3.01 0.63 14.02
N ALA A 104 2.64 1.29 15.13
CA ALA A 104 3.16 1.01 16.47
C ALA A 104 2.53 -0.26 17.07
#